data_AF-A0A5N9H400-F1
#
_entry.id   AF-A0A5N9H400-F1
#
_cell.length_a   1.000
_cell.length_b   1.000
_cell.length_c   1.000
_cell.angle_alpha   90.00
_cell.angle_beta   90.00
_cell.angle_gamma   90.00
#
_symmetry.space_group_name_H-M   'P 1'
#
loop_
_entity.id
_entity.type
_entity.pdbx_description
1 polymer ?
#
loop_
_entity_poly.entity_id
_entity_poly.type
_entity_poly.pdbx_seq_one_letter_code
_entity_poly.pdbx_strand_id
1 'polypeptide(L)'
;MMALEYGDDIVVIDCGVQFASDDLPGIDLIIPDISYLIERSDRIRGILITHGHEDHIGALPFVLPSLDVPVYAPKLAHGLISVKIKERSN
;
A
#
# COMPACT_ATOMS: atom_id res chain seq x y z
N MET A 1 -3.33 2.20 -6.20
CA MET A 1 -1.89 1.86 -6.28
C MET A 1 -1.46 2.01 -7.73
N MET A 2 -0.34 2.69 -7.97
CA MET A 2 0.28 2.83 -9.29
C MET A 2 1.74 2.42 -9.20
N ALA A 3 2.26 1.68 -10.19
CA ALA A 3 3.67 1.34 -10.28
C ALA A 3 4.28 2.02 -11.52
N LEU A 4 5.38 2.73 -11.31
CA LEU A 4 6.19 3.31 -12.38
C LEU A 4 7.48 2.49 -12.50
N GLU A 5 7.68 1.89 -13.67
CA GLU A 5 8.85 1.04 -13.96
C GLU A 5 9.71 1.71 -15.04
N TYR A 6 11.01 1.83 -14.79
CA TYR A 6 11.98 2.28 -15.78
C TYR A 6 13.32 1.59 -15.56
N GLY A 7 13.83 0.90 -16.60
CA GLY A 7 15.03 0.08 -16.47
C GLY A 7 14.84 -1.01 -15.41
N ASP A 8 15.76 -1.09 -14.45
CA ASP A 8 15.70 -2.07 -13.35
C ASP A 8 15.02 -1.54 -12.09
N ASP A 9 14.37 -0.36 -12.17
CA ASP A 9 13.79 0.32 -11.01
C ASP A 9 12.26 0.40 -11.08
N ILE A 10 11.62 0.11 -9.96
CA ILE A 10 10.18 0.28 -9.75
C ILE A 10 9.95 1.24 -8.57
N VAL A 11 9.11 2.25 -8.79
CA VAL A 11 8.58 3.11 -7.73
C VAL A 11 7.07 2.93 -7.66
N VAL A 12 6.56 2.64 -6.47
CA VAL A 12 5.12 2.50 -6.23
C VAL A 12 4.59 3.83 -5.68
N ILE A 13 3.43 4.26 -6.16
CA ILE A 13 2.71 5.44 -5.69
C ILE A 13 1.37 4.99 -5.11
N ASP A 14 1.20 5.26 -3.82
CA ASP A 14 0.07 4.90 -2.98
C ASP A 14 -0.24 3.39 -2.88
N CYS A 15 -0.79 3.00 -1.74
CA CYS A 15 -1.15 1.63 -1.40
C CYS A 15 -2.44 1.66 -0.56
N GLY A 16 -3.54 1.98 -1.22
CA GLY A 16 -4.84 2.15 -0.59
C GLY A 16 -5.80 0.97 -0.77
N VAL A 17 -6.87 1.00 0.01
CA VAL A 17 -8.02 0.09 -0.14
C VAL A 17 -9.10 0.71 -1.01
N GLN A 18 -9.97 -0.14 -1.55
CA GLN A 18 -11.28 0.27 -2.02
C GLN A 18 -12.34 -0.29 -1.05
N PHE A 19 -13.33 0.54 -0.69
CA PHE A 19 -14.48 0.06 0.08
C PHE A 19 -15.39 -0.77 -0.84
N ALA A 20 -15.89 -1.90 -0.32
CA ALA A 20 -16.80 -2.73 -1.06
C ALA A 20 -18.12 -2.00 -1.33
N SER A 21 -18.69 -2.24 -2.52
CA SER A 21 -20.02 -1.79 -2.90
C SER A 21 -21.08 -2.83 -2.53
N ASP A 22 -22.36 -2.44 -2.58
CA ASP A 22 -23.50 -3.25 -2.13
C ASP A 22 -23.65 -4.60 -2.87
N ASP A 23 -22.99 -4.78 -4.01
CA ASP A 23 -22.94 -6.00 -4.82
C ASP A 23 -21.98 -7.07 -4.28
N LEU A 24 -21.16 -6.75 -3.27
CA LEU A 24 -20.19 -7.65 -2.63
C LEU A 24 -20.54 -7.91 -1.15
N PRO A 25 -21.62 -8.65 -0.84
CA PRO A 25 -22.07 -8.84 0.53
C PRO A 25 -21.03 -9.61 1.36
N GLY A 26 -20.73 -9.07 2.54
CA GLY A 26 -19.79 -9.66 3.51
C GLY A 26 -18.31 -9.32 3.27
N ILE A 27 -18.00 -8.50 2.25
CA ILE A 27 -16.67 -7.94 2.05
C ILE A 27 -16.65 -6.51 2.60
N ASP A 28 -15.68 -6.21 3.48
CA ASP A 28 -15.51 -4.84 3.99
C ASP A 28 -14.57 -4.01 3.11
N LEU A 29 -13.44 -4.61 2.70
CA LEU A 29 -12.34 -3.95 2.01
C LEU A 29 -11.84 -4.79 0.85
N ILE A 30 -11.50 -4.11 -0.24
CA ILE A 30 -10.83 -4.65 -1.42
C ILE A 30 -9.40 -4.09 -1.43
N ILE A 31 -8.41 -4.98 -1.61
CA ILE A 31 -6.98 -4.64 -1.66
C ILE A 31 -6.39 -5.01 -3.02
N PRO A 32 -5.31 -4.34 -3.48
CA PRO A 32 -4.68 -4.66 -4.75
C PRO A 32 -4.00 -6.04 -4.73
N ASP A 33 -4.04 -6.73 -5.87
CA ASP A 33 -3.14 -7.85 -6.13
C ASP A 33 -1.72 -7.31 -6.40
N ILE A 34 -0.76 -7.78 -5.61
CA ILE A 34 0.65 -7.35 -5.67
C ILE A 34 1.58 -8.43 -6.23
N SER A 35 1.05 -9.49 -6.85
CA SER A 35 1.85 -10.61 -7.38
C SER A 35 2.98 -10.13 -8.30
N TYR A 36 2.68 -9.15 -9.17
CA TYR A 36 3.68 -8.52 -10.05
C TYR A 36 4.85 -7.87 -9.28
N LEU A 37 4.57 -7.24 -8.15
CA LEU A 37 5.57 -6.58 -7.29
C LEU A 37 6.38 -7.59 -6.48
N ILE A 38 5.76 -8.66 -5.97
CA ILE A 38 6.45 -9.71 -5.21
C ILE A 38 7.53 -10.38 -6.08
N GLU A 39 7.19 -10.72 -7.33
CA GLU A 39 8.11 -11.32 -8.30
C GLU A 39 9.31 -10.43 -8.66
N ARG A 40 9.24 -9.13 -8.39
CA ARG A 40 10.23 -8.10 -8.74
C ARG A 40 10.65 -7.29 -7.52
N SER A 41 10.55 -7.87 -6.33
CA SER A 41 10.75 -7.16 -5.07
C SER A 41 12.13 -6.52 -4.95
N ASP A 42 13.15 -7.13 -5.56
CA ASP A 42 14.53 -6.63 -5.64
C ASP A 42 14.68 -5.33 -6.46
N ARG A 43 13.72 -5.05 -7.34
CA ARG A 43 13.70 -3.87 -8.22
C ARG A 43 12.94 -2.69 -7.61
N ILE A 44 12.22 -2.91 -6.49
CA ILE A 44 11.39 -1.88 -5.87
C ILE A 44 12.24 -0.96 -5.01
N ARG A 45 12.20 0.34 -5.31
CA ARG A 45 12.96 1.36 -4.58
C ARG A 45 12.20 1.96 -3.41
N GLY A 46 10.88 1.81 -3.39
CA GLY A 46 10.02 2.21 -2.28
C GLY A 46 8.59 2.53 -2.71
N ILE A 47 7.77 2.81 -1.70
CA ILE A 47 6.39 3.28 -1.86
C ILE A 47 6.33 4.75 -1.47
N LEU A 48 5.88 5.59 -2.39
CA LEU A 48 5.63 7.01 -2.17
C LEU A 48 4.15 7.22 -1.85
N ILE A 49 3.87 7.86 -0.73
CA ILE A 49 2.51 8.18 -0.29
C ILE A 49 2.19 9.64 -0.59
N THR A 50 1.10 9.88 -1.32
CA THR A 50 0.66 11.22 -1.68
C THR A 50 0.00 11.94 -0.50
N HIS A 51 -0.96 11.30 0.15
CA HIS A 51 -1.67 11.81 1.33
C HIS A 51 -2.28 10.69 2.17
N GLY A 52 -2.97 11.04 3.27
CA GLY A 52 -3.35 10.10 4.33
C GLY A 52 -4.76 9.51 4.26
N HIS A 53 -5.47 9.61 3.13
CA HIS A 53 -6.79 8.97 3.01
C HIS A 53 -6.67 7.44 2.84
N GLU A 54 -7.70 6.70 3.24
CA GLU A 54 -7.73 5.24 3.24
C GLU A 54 -7.53 4.62 1.85
N ASP A 55 -8.05 5.26 0.82
CA ASP A 55 -7.85 4.90 -0.59
C ASP A 55 -6.43 5.18 -1.11
N HIS A 56 -5.55 5.71 -0.26
CA HIS A 56 -4.13 5.91 -0.53
C HIS A 56 -3.19 5.12 0.41
N ILE A 57 -3.60 4.86 1.67
CA ILE A 57 -2.74 4.21 2.67
C ILE A 57 -3.29 2.91 3.26
N GLY A 58 -4.57 2.62 3.03
CA GLY A 58 -5.31 1.59 3.76
C GLY A 58 -4.82 0.17 3.49
N ALA A 59 -4.19 -0.10 2.34
CA ALA A 59 -3.69 -1.43 2.00
C ALA A 59 -2.27 -1.70 2.52
N LEU A 60 -1.54 -0.68 3.01
CA LEU A 60 -0.17 -0.85 3.53
C LEU A 60 -0.03 -1.98 4.57
N PRO A 61 -0.91 -2.12 5.59
CA PRO A 61 -0.78 -3.19 6.57
C PRO A 61 -0.89 -4.61 5.99
N PHE A 62 -1.50 -4.76 4.81
CA PHE A 62 -1.66 -6.04 4.12
C PHE A 62 -0.51 -6.32 3.15
N VAL A 63 0.07 -5.26 2.58
CA VAL A 63 1.12 -5.34 1.54
C VAL A 63 2.51 -5.45 2.15
N LEU A 64 2.81 -4.66 3.19
CA LEU A 64 4.15 -4.59 3.79
C LEU A 64 4.68 -5.93 4.36
N PRO A 65 3.86 -6.84 4.91
CA PRO A 65 4.34 -8.16 5.32
C PRO A 65 4.91 -9.01 4.17
N SER A 66 4.47 -8.77 2.93
CA SER A 66 4.95 -9.47 1.73
C SER A 66 5.92 -8.64 0.89
N LEU A 67 6.05 -7.35 1.17
CA LEU A 67 6.84 -6.40 0.40
C LEU A 67 7.64 -5.49 1.35
N ASP A 68 8.82 -5.96 1.76
CA ASP A 68 9.72 -5.26 2.68
C ASP A 68 10.52 -4.17 1.94
N VAL A 69 9.91 -3.00 1.79
CA VAL A 69 10.46 -1.85 1.06
C VAL A 69 10.23 -0.55 1.83
N PRO A 70 11.09 0.47 1.66
CA PRO A 70 10.91 1.74 2.36
C PRO A 70 9.62 2.45 1.92
N VAL A 71 8.93 3.07 2.89
CA VAL A 71 7.74 3.89 2.67
C VAL A 71 8.07 5.35 2.97
N TYR A 72 7.84 6.23 2.01
CA TYR A 72 8.05 7.67 2.13
C TYR A 72 6.70 8.39 2.15
N ALA A 73 6.45 9.20 3.17
CA ALA A 73 5.16 9.85 3.35
C ALA A 73 5.29 11.26 3.97
N PRO A 74 4.37 12.20 3.66
CA PRO A 74 4.23 13.44 4.41
C PRO A 74 3.97 13.20 5.90
N LYS A 75 4.36 14.15 6.77
CA LYS A 75 4.28 13.99 8.23
C LYS A 75 2.91 13.52 8.74
N LEU A 76 1.82 14.07 8.19
CA LEU A 76 0.46 13.68 8.58
C LEU A 76 0.16 12.24 8.17
N ALA A 77 0.43 11.88 6.90
CA ALA A 77 0.22 10.53 6.39
C ALA A 77 1.06 9.51 7.16
N HIS A 78 2.33 9.83 7.45
CA HIS A 78 3.20 8.99 8.30
C HIS A 78 2.57 8.72 9.67
N GLY A 79 2.02 9.74 10.33
CA GLY A 79 1.34 9.58 11.61
C GLY A 79 0.15 8.61 11.53
N LEU A 80 -0.70 8.77 10.51
CA LEU A 80 -1.86 7.90 10.28
C LEU A 80 -1.45 6.45 9.94
N ILE A 81 -0.46 6.28 9.08
CA ILE A 81 0.11 4.96 8.72
C ILE A 81 0.66 4.27 9.97
N SER A 82 1.40 5.00 10.81
CA SER A 82 2.01 4.44 12.02
C SER A 82 0.97 3.87 12.99
N VAL A 83 -0.14 4.59 13.18
CA VAL A 83 -1.27 4.11 14.00
C VAL A 83 -1.88 2.85 13.38
N LYS A 84 -2.14 2.87 12.08
CA LYS A 84 -2.78 1.76 11.36
C LYS A 84 -1.96 0.47 11.38
N ILE A 85 -0.65 0.55 11.18
CA ILE A 85 0.25 -0.62 11.26
C ILE A 85 0.23 -1.21 12.68
N LYS A 86 0.22 -0.35 13.71
CA LYS A 86 0.18 -0.78 15.11
C LYS A 86 -1.13 -1.52 15.45
N GLU A 87 -2.26 -1.09 14.91
CA GLU A 87 -3.56 -1.75 15.14
C GLU A 87 -3.60 -3.19 14.62
N ARG A 88 -2.94 -3.48 13.49
CA ARG A 88 -2.91 -4.81 12.86
C ARG A 88 -1.76 -5.72 13.30
N SER A 89 -0.82 -5.20 14.09
CA SER A 89 0.29 -5.99 14.63
C SER A 89 -0.04 -6.68 15.97
N ASN A 90 -1.28 -6.51 16.48
CA ASN A 90 -1.84 -7.23 17.62
C ASN A 90 -2.81 -8.30 17.13
#